data_AF-A6EJX4-F1
#
_entry.id   AF-A6EJX4-F1
#
_cell.length_a   1.000
_cell.length_b   1.000
_cell.length_c   1.000
_cell.angle_alpha   90.00
_cell.angle_beta   90.00
_cell.angle_gamma   90.00
#
_symmetry.space_group_name_H-M   'P 1'
#
loop_
_entity.id
_entity.type
_entity.pdbx_description
1 polymer ?
#
loop_
_entity_poly.entity_id
_entity_poly.type
_entity_poly.pdbx_seq_one_letter_code
_entity_poly.pdbx_strand_id
1 'polypeptide(L)'
;MKFLKAIMIILLSILISVAAVYVYESDNWQRELMATRIGIPAGIISGVIFLILNMYALAARDLKMRLLLQVLSFLLIVAITTAVMMKAIFWVYNPV
;
A
#
# COMPACT_ATOMS: atom_id res chain seq x y z
N MET A 1 -11.86 -9.44 -17.86
CA MET A 1 -10.43 -9.56 -17.46
C MET A 1 -9.82 -8.34 -16.74
N LYS A 2 -10.25 -7.09 -17.00
CA LYS A 2 -9.66 -5.90 -16.34
C LYS A 2 -9.97 -5.80 -14.84
N PHE A 3 -11.17 -6.19 -14.43
CA PHE A 3 -11.62 -6.18 -13.03
C PHE A 3 -10.82 -7.13 -12.13
N LEU A 4 -10.61 -8.39 -12.56
CA LEU A 4 -9.83 -9.36 -11.80
C LEU A 4 -8.39 -8.90 -11.55
N LYS A 5 -7.75 -8.26 -12.56
CA LYS A 5 -6.41 -7.67 -12.40
C LYS A 5 -6.39 -6.56 -11.36
N ALA A 6 -7.43 -5.72 -11.33
CA ALA A 6 -7.55 -4.66 -10.32
C ALA A 6 -7.68 -5.24 -8.90
N ILE A 7 -8.50 -6.28 -8.73
CA ILE A 7 -8.62 -6.99 -7.44
C ILE A 7 -7.29 -7.60 -7.03
N MET A 8 -6.58 -8.27 -7.94
CA MET A 8 -5.27 -8.85 -7.63
C MET A 8 -4.25 -7.81 -7.18
N ILE A 9 -4.24 -6.62 -7.80
CA ILE A 9 -3.37 -5.52 -7.40
C ILE A 9 -3.71 -5.05 -5.99
N ILE A 10 -5.00 -4.90 -5.66
CA ILE A 10 -5.43 -4.51 -4.31
C ILE A 10 -5.03 -5.56 -3.28
N LEU A 11 -5.25 -6.85 -3.56
CA LEU A 11 -4.84 -7.94 -2.67
C LEU A 11 -3.32 -7.98 -2.48
N LEU A 12 -2.54 -7.75 -3.53
CA LEU A 12 -1.10 -7.66 -3.46
C LEU A 12 -0.64 -6.47 -2.60
N SER A 13 -1.27 -5.30 -2.77
CA SER A 13 -1.02 -4.14 -1.93
C SER A 13 -1.32 -4.41 -0.46
N ILE A 14 -2.43 -5.09 -0.15
CA ILE A 14 -2.77 -5.53 1.21
C ILE A 14 -1.68 -6.42 1.79
N LEU A 15 -1.26 -7.46 1.05
CA LEU A 15 -0.21 -8.36 1.51
C LEU A 15 1.10 -7.61 1.81
N ILE A 16 1.52 -6.72 0.91
CA ILE A 16 2.76 -5.96 1.08
C ILE A 16 2.65 -4.99 2.27
N SER A 17 1.55 -4.26 2.40
CA SER A 17 1.34 -3.33 3.52
C SER A 17 1.25 -4.06 4.86
N VAL A 18 0.53 -5.18 4.94
CA VAL A 18 0.47 -6.01 6.17
C VAL A 18 1.85 -6.56 6.50
N ALA A 19 2.60 -7.08 5.53
CA ALA A 19 3.95 -7.58 5.76
C ALA A 19 4.91 -6.46 6.22
N ALA A 20 4.81 -5.26 5.64
CA ALA A 20 5.64 -4.12 6.03
C ALA A 20 5.38 -3.69 7.48
N VAL A 21 4.11 -3.57 7.88
CA VAL A 21 3.74 -3.25 9.26
C VAL A 21 4.14 -4.39 10.21
N TYR A 22 3.93 -5.64 9.79
CA TYR A 22 4.33 -6.79 10.59
C TYR A 22 5.85 -6.77 10.83
N VAL A 23 6.68 -6.55 9.82
CA VAL A 23 8.14 -6.46 10.01
C VAL A 23 8.53 -5.30 10.93
N TYR A 24 7.84 -4.16 10.84
CA TYR A 24 8.11 -2.98 11.67
C TYR A 24 7.79 -3.20 13.16
N GLU A 25 6.68 -3.86 13.47
CA GLU A 25 6.22 -4.10 14.85
C GLU A 25 6.87 -5.34 15.52
N SER A 26 8.13 -5.66 15.18
CA SER A 26 8.78 -6.94 15.54
C SER A 26 8.75 -7.29 17.02
N ASP A 27 8.73 -6.29 17.90
CA ASP A 27 8.86 -6.45 19.36
C ASP A 27 7.53 -6.28 20.13
N ASN A 28 6.41 -6.09 19.43
CA ASN A 28 5.11 -5.90 20.07
C ASN A 28 4.27 -7.18 20.11
N TRP A 29 3.76 -7.55 21.27
CA TRP A 29 2.82 -8.68 21.43
C TRP A 29 1.48 -8.45 20.70
N GLN A 30 1.16 -7.20 20.35
CA GLN A 30 0.00 -6.82 19.53
C GLN A 30 0.31 -6.70 18.03
N ARG A 31 1.49 -7.15 17.59
CA ARG A 31 1.99 -7.04 16.22
C ARG A 31 1.01 -7.50 15.15
N GLU A 32 0.35 -8.64 15.34
CA GLU A 32 -0.64 -9.17 14.38
C GLU A 32 -1.88 -8.26 14.26
N LEU A 33 -2.31 -7.72 15.39
CA LEU A 33 -3.47 -6.84 15.50
C LEU A 33 -3.18 -5.46 14.88
N MET A 34 -1.97 -4.94 15.08
CA MET A 34 -1.52 -3.71 14.44
C MET A 34 -1.28 -3.90 12.94
N ALA A 35 -0.66 -5.02 12.54
CA ALA A 35 -0.42 -5.34 11.13
C ALA A 35 -1.71 -5.44 10.33
N THR A 36 -2.77 -6.01 10.91
CA THR A 36 -4.08 -6.10 10.25
C THR A 36 -4.83 -4.77 10.27
N ARG A 37 -4.87 -4.06 11.41
CA ARG A 37 -5.56 -2.76 11.54
C ARG A 37 -4.94 -1.65 10.70
N ILE A 38 -3.61 -1.64 10.52
CA ILE A 38 -2.88 -0.64 9.73
C ILE A 38 -2.71 -1.13 8.29
N GLY A 39 -2.21 -2.35 8.12
CA GLY A 39 -1.75 -2.86 6.84
C GLY A 39 -2.87 -3.11 5.84
N ILE A 40 -4.04 -3.58 6.28
CA ILE A 40 -5.19 -3.80 5.39
C ILE A 40 -5.70 -2.47 4.80
N PRO A 41 -6.06 -1.43 5.60
CA PRO A 41 -6.51 -0.16 5.03
C PRO A 41 -5.42 0.55 4.24
N ALA A 42 -4.15 0.50 4.67
CA ALA A 42 -3.04 1.04 3.88
C ALA A 42 -2.89 0.36 2.51
N GLY A 43 -3.04 -0.96 2.47
CA GLY A 43 -2.99 -1.76 1.25
C GLY A 43 -4.14 -1.47 0.29
N ILE A 44 -5.37 -1.32 0.81
CA ILE A 44 -6.53 -0.96 0.00
C ILE A 44 -6.31 0.42 -0.65
N ILE A 45 -5.92 1.42 0.16
CA ILE A 45 -5.73 2.79 -0.32
C ILE A 45 -4.60 2.85 -1.35
N SER A 46 -3.46 2.21 -1.08
CA SER A 46 -2.34 2.18 -2.03
C SER A 46 -2.70 1.49 -3.34
N GLY A 47 -3.42 0.36 -3.28
CA GLY A 47 -3.90 -0.35 -4.47
C GLY A 47 -4.83 0.52 -5.32
N VAL A 48 -5.76 1.25 -4.70
CA VAL A 48 -6.67 2.15 -5.41
C VAL A 48 -5.93 3.33 -6.04
N ILE A 49 -5.05 4.00 -5.28
CA ILE A 49 -4.25 5.13 -5.79
C ILE A 49 -3.39 4.69 -6.98
N PHE A 50 -2.74 3.52 -6.86
CA PHE A 50 -1.94 2.97 -7.94
C PHE A 50 -2.76 2.67 -9.20
N LEU A 51 -3.95 2.08 -9.05
CA LEU A 51 -4.84 1.82 -10.18
C LEU A 51 -5.25 3.12 -10.90
N ILE A 52 -5.56 4.18 -10.16
CA ILE A 52 -5.88 5.50 -10.71
C ILE A 52 -4.67 6.04 -11.48
N LEU A 53 -3.49 6.09 -10.86
CA LEU A 53 -2.26 6.56 -11.52
C LEU A 53 -1.92 5.75 -12.78
N ASN A 54 -2.10 4.44 -12.71
CA ASN A 54 -1.84 3.55 -13.82
C ASN A 54 -2.81 3.78 -15.00
N MET A 55 -4.08 4.07 -14.72
CA MET A 55 -5.07 4.38 -15.75
C MET A 55 -4.82 5.72 -16.43
N TYR A 56 -4.50 6.77 -15.67
CA TYR A 56 -4.46 8.15 -16.19
C TYR A 56 -3.08 8.64 -16.61
N ALA A 57 -2.00 8.23 -15.92
CA ALA A 57 -0.67 8.83 -16.10
C ALA A 57 0.33 7.94 -16.86
N LEU A 58 0.17 6.61 -16.78
CA LEU A 58 1.19 5.66 -17.25
C LEU A 58 0.84 4.97 -18.58
N ALA A 59 -0.38 5.15 -19.09
CA ALA A 59 -0.88 4.45 -20.26
C ALA A 59 -0.16 4.82 -21.57
N ALA A 60 0.30 6.07 -21.72
CA ALA A 60 0.84 6.62 -22.98
C ALA A 60 2.36 6.47 -23.17
N ARG A 61 3.06 5.74 -22.28
CA ARG A 61 4.52 5.60 -22.31
C ARG A 61 4.97 4.30 -22.96
N ASP A 62 6.20 4.35 -23.49
CA ASP A 62 6.94 3.20 -24.02
C ASP A 62 6.98 2.03 -23.03
N LEU A 63 6.93 0.78 -23.52
CA LEU A 63 6.66 -0.40 -22.67
C LEU A 63 7.64 -0.54 -21.51
N LYS A 64 8.95 -0.40 -21.78
CA LYS A 64 10.00 -0.50 -20.76
C LYS A 64 9.91 0.61 -19.72
N MET A 65 9.71 1.86 -20.18
CA MET A 65 9.62 3.02 -19.29
C MET A 65 8.33 3.01 -18.47
N ARG A 66 7.23 2.50 -19.05
CA ARG A 66 5.95 2.29 -18.35
C ARG A 66 6.09 1.30 -17.20
N LEU A 67 6.72 0.14 -17.43
CA LEU A 67 6.92 -0.87 -16.39
C LEU A 67 7.77 -0.35 -15.23
N LEU A 68 8.87 0.33 -15.54
CA LEU A 68 9.74 0.91 -14.51
C LEU A 68 9.00 1.95 -13.65
N LEU A 69 8.24 2.84 -14.29
CA LEU A 69 7.45 3.84 -13.58
C LEU A 69 6.29 3.23 -12.80
N GLN A 70 5.66 2.15 -13.29
CA GLN A 70 4.64 1.41 -12.55
C GLN A 70 5.21 0.81 -11.26
N VAL A 71 6.38 0.16 -11.32
CA VAL A 71 7.00 -0.43 -10.12
C VAL A 71 7.42 0.66 -9.13
N LEU A 72 8.09 1.73 -9.60
CA LEU A 72 8.52 2.83 -8.74
C LEU A 72 7.35 3.55 -8.09
N SER A 73 6.32 3.89 -8.87
CA SER A 73 5.12 4.55 -8.32
C SER A 73 4.40 3.65 -7.33
N PHE A 74 4.26 2.36 -7.61
CA PHE A 74 3.66 1.40 -6.70
C PHE A 74 4.38 1.35 -5.35
N LEU A 75 5.71 1.16 -5.37
CA LEU A 75 6.52 1.12 -4.14
C LEU A 75 6.41 2.42 -3.34
N LEU A 76 6.46 3.56 -4.04
CA LEU A 76 6.36 4.88 -3.41
C LEU A 76 4.98 5.10 -2.76
N ILE A 77 3.90 4.74 -3.45
CA ILE A 77 2.53 4.86 -2.92
C ILE A 77 2.36 3.96 -1.68
N VAL A 78 2.80 2.70 -1.75
CA VAL A 78 2.72 1.76 -0.62
C VAL A 78 3.51 2.28 0.58
N ALA A 79 4.73 2.79 0.37
CA ALA A 79 5.55 3.36 1.45
C ALA A 79 4.89 4.58 2.10
N ILE A 80 4.40 5.53 1.30
CA ILE A 80 3.75 6.75 1.80
C ILE A 80 2.47 6.41 2.57
N THR A 81 1.58 5.62 1.98
CA THR A 81 0.29 5.26 2.61
C THR A 81 0.48 4.48 3.90
N THR A 82 1.44 3.56 3.93
CA THR A 82 1.77 2.81 5.15
C THR A 82 2.33 3.73 6.24
N ALA A 83 3.25 4.64 5.90
CA ALA A 83 3.80 5.61 6.85
C ALA A 83 2.73 6.58 7.40
N VAL A 84 1.82 7.05 6.54
CA VAL A 84 0.69 7.91 6.94
C VAL A 84 -0.24 7.16 7.91
N MET A 85 -0.58 5.90 7.60
CA MET A 85 -1.44 5.10 8.48
C MET A 85 -0.80 4.79 9.82
N MET A 86 0.51 4.49 9.84
CA MET A 86 1.26 4.32 11.09
C MET A 86 1.22 5.60 11.94
N LYS A 87 1.47 6.77 11.34
CA LYS A 87 1.35 8.05 12.06
C LYS A 87 -0.06 8.33 12.55
N ALA A 88 -1.08 8.07 11.73
CA ALA A 88 -2.47 8.30 12.10
C ALA A 88 -2.86 7.48 13.33
N ILE A 89 -2.46 6.20 13.37
CA ILE A 89 -2.72 5.32 14.50
C ILE A 89 -1.92 5.74 15.73
N PHE A 90 -0.66 6.15 15.60
CA PHE A 90 0.11 6.70 16.71
C PHE A 90 -0.62 7.88 17.39
N TRP A 91 -1.21 8.79 16.60
CA TRP A 91 -1.99 9.92 17.12
C TRP A 91 -3.30 9.50 17.80
N VAL A 92 -3.96 8.45 17.30
CA VAL A 92 -5.20 7.93 17.89
C VAL A 92 -4.96 7.28 19.25
N TYR A 93 -3.85 6.54 19.41
CA TYR A 93 -3.53 5.84 20.66
C TYR A 93 -2.71 6.67 21.66
N ASN A 94 -2.08 7.77 21.22
CA ASN A 94 -1.42 8.75 22.08
C ASN A 94 -1.95 10.16 21.78
N PRO A 95 -3.23 10.45 22.10
CA PRO A 95 -3.74 11.80 22.02
C PRO A 95 -3.05 12.62 23.12
N VAL A 96 -2.36 13.70 22.71
CA VAL A 96 -1.76 14.69 23.63
C VAL A 96 -2.85 15.38 24.43
#